data_AF-A0A2E7LP33-F1
#
_entry.id   AF-A0A2E7LP33-F1
#
_cell.length_a   1.000
_cell.length_b   1.000
_cell.length_c   1.000
_cell.angle_alpha   90.00
_cell.angle_beta   90.00
_cell.angle_gamma   90.00
#
_symmetry.space_group_name_H-M   'P 1'
#
loop_
_entity.id
_entity.type
_entity.pdbx_description
1 polymer ?
#
loop_
_entity_poly.entity_id
_entity_poly.type
_entity_poly.pdbx_seq_one_letter_code
_entity_poly.pdbx_strand_id
1 'polypeptide(L)'
;MNIIVGTKVRSFDFADGPDGRALTGDRACYIEGIVTGFKRIDGCDRYEIKVTRDVFGGKEESYRVGKVKYPPVNGTPSWSGRVMDGVEVIA
;
A
#
# COMPACT_ATOMS: atom_id res chain seq x y z
N MET A 1 -8.10 2.08 -13.74
CA MET A 1 -9.22 1.87 -12.79
C MET A 1 -9.17 2.95 -11.75
N ASN A 2 -10.33 3.45 -11.31
CA ASN A 2 -10.40 4.46 -10.25
C ASN A 2 -10.45 3.74 -8.89
N ILE A 3 -9.50 4.01 -7.98
CA ILE A 3 -9.50 3.44 -6.63
C ILE A 3 -10.39 4.33 -5.76
N ILE A 4 -11.44 3.73 -5.18
CA ILE A 4 -12.44 4.42 -4.35
C ILE A 4 -12.63 3.67 -3.02
N VAL A 5 -13.40 4.26 -2.11
CA VAL A 5 -13.81 3.56 -0.88
C VAL A 5 -14.57 2.27 -1.25
N GLY A 6 -14.21 1.17 -0.59
CA GLY A 6 -14.71 -0.18 -0.86
C GLY A 6 -13.85 -0.97 -1.85
N THR A 7 -12.93 -0.33 -2.59
CA THR A 7 -12.04 -1.04 -3.51
C THR A 7 -11.06 -1.93 -2.73
N LYS A 8 -10.96 -3.20 -3.14
CA LYS A 8 -9.89 -4.10 -2.69
C LYS A 8 -8.60 -3.76 -3.43
N VAL A 9 -7.53 -3.59 -2.67
CA VAL A 9 -6.23 -3.17 -3.20
C VAL A 9 -5.10 -3.96 -2.59
N ARG A 10 -4.00 -4.02 -3.34
CA ARG A 10 -2.67 -4.43 -2.87
C ARG A 10 -1.76 -3.20 -2.83
N SER A 11 -1.07 -3.00 -1.71
CA SER A 11 -0.09 -1.91 -1.56
C SER A 11 1.30 -2.47 -1.30
N PHE A 12 2.31 -1.93 -1.99
CA PHE A 12 3.72 -2.30 -1.85
C PHE A 12 4.54 -1.26 -1.07
N ASP A 13 3.92 -0.16 -0.69
CA ASP A 13 4.60 1.06 -0.21
C ASP A 13 4.98 1.05 1.28
N PHE A 14 5.10 -0.12 1.92
CA PHE A 14 5.59 -0.22 3.31
C PHE A 14 6.92 -0.98 3.41
N ALA A 15 7.52 -1.29 2.26
CA ALA A 15 8.84 -1.90 2.15
C ALA A 15 9.94 -0.83 2.09
N ASP A 16 9.87 0.21 2.93
CA ASP A 16 10.93 1.23 3.09
C ASP A 16 12.16 0.70 3.85
N GLY A 17 12.25 -0.62 4.05
CA GLY A 17 13.37 -1.29 4.70
C GLY A 17 14.56 -1.52 3.76
N PRO A 18 15.73 -1.88 4.31
CA PRO A 18 16.97 -2.12 3.56
C PRO A 18 16.86 -3.21 2.47
N ASP A 19 15.83 -4.05 2.53
CA ASP A 19 15.59 -5.17 1.60
C ASP A 19 14.85 -4.76 0.31
N GLY A 20 14.48 -3.48 0.19
CA GLY A 20 13.96 -2.91 -1.05
C GLY A 20 12.51 -3.28 -1.41
N ARG A 21 11.94 -2.45 -2.29
CA ARG A 21 10.61 -2.60 -2.89
C ARG A 21 10.66 -3.75 -3.92
N ALA A 22 10.70 -5.00 -3.45
CA ALA A 22 10.44 -6.15 -4.31
C ALA A 22 8.98 -6.08 -4.76
N LEU A 23 8.74 -5.34 -5.85
CA LEU A 23 7.43 -5.16 -6.48
C LEU A 23 6.89 -6.45 -7.10
N THR A 24 7.80 -7.39 -7.39
CA THR A 24 7.52 -8.65 -8.07
C THR A 24 8.40 -9.76 -7.47
N GLY A 25 7.97 -11.02 -7.68
CA GLY A 25 8.71 -12.22 -7.27
C GLY A 25 8.31 -12.77 -5.89
N ASP A 26 8.79 -13.98 -5.60
CA ASP A 26 8.38 -14.80 -4.44
C ASP A 26 8.68 -14.17 -3.08
N ARG A 27 9.47 -13.09 -3.02
CA ARG A 27 9.83 -12.37 -1.79
C ARG A 27 9.17 -11.00 -1.67
N ALA A 28 8.21 -10.68 -2.53
CA ALA A 28 7.53 -9.39 -2.51
C ALA A 28 6.86 -9.14 -1.16
N CYS A 29 7.02 -7.91 -0.65
CA CYS A 29 6.35 -7.44 0.54
C CYS A 29 5.14 -6.61 0.12
N TYR A 30 3.94 -7.04 0.52
CA TYR A 30 2.72 -6.30 0.23
C TYR A 30 1.64 -6.53 1.30
N ILE A 31 0.70 -5.60 1.38
CA ILE A 31 -0.53 -5.74 2.15
C ILE A 31 -1.66 -5.77 1.16
N GLU A 32 -2.68 -6.55 1.46
CA GLU A 32 -3.97 -6.47 0.81
C GLU A 32 -4.99 -5.96 1.80
N GLY A 33 -5.97 -5.22 1.31
CA GLY A 33 -6.99 -4.65 2.16
C GLY A 33 -8.05 -3.93 1.37
N ILE A 34 -8.96 -3.32 2.13
CA ILE A 34 -10.07 -2.53 1.58
C ILE A 34 -9.79 -1.06 1.85
N VAL A 35 -9.93 -0.23 0.82
CA VAL A 35 -9.90 1.22 0.99
C VAL A 35 -11.14 1.65 1.78
N THR A 36 -10.91 2.28 2.92
CA THR A 36 -11.94 2.75 3.85
C THR A 36 -12.10 4.26 3.83
N GLY A 37 -11.15 4.99 3.25
CA GLY A 37 -11.14 6.44 3.23
C GLY A 37 -9.91 7.01 2.55
N PHE A 38 -9.77 8.33 2.64
CA PHE A 38 -8.63 9.10 2.16
C PHE A 38 -8.28 10.15 3.21
N LYS A 39 -6.98 10.38 3.41
CA LYS A 39 -6.50 11.32 4.42
C LYS A 39 -5.33 12.14 3.89
N ARG A 40 -5.27 13.41 4.27
CA ARG A 40 -4.10 14.27 4.06
C ARG A 40 -3.12 14.08 5.22
N ILE A 41 -1.90 13.62 4.94
CA ILE A 41 -0.82 13.46 5.92
C ILE A 41 0.45 14.11 5.35
N ASP A 42 1.07 15.01 6.11
CA ASP A 42 2.30 15.74 5.74
C ASP A 42 2.25 16.36 4.33
N GLY A 43 1.10 16.95 3.97
CA GLY A 43 0.92 17.57 2.66
C GLY A 43 0.84 16.58 1.48
N CYS A 44 0.51 15.31 1.73
CA CYS A 44 0.32 14.27 0.71
C CYS A 44 -1.04 13.56 0.93
N ASP A 45 -1.76 13.27 -0.15
CA ASP A 45 -3.00 12.49 -0.08
C ASP A 45 -2.65 11.01 0.04
N ARG A 46 -3.31 10.34 0.99
CA ARG A 46 -3.05 8.96 1.37
C ARG A 46 -4.34 8.17 1.32
N TYR A 47 -4.28 6.92 0.86
CA TYR A 47 -5.39 5.99 1.05
C TYR A 47 -5.49 5.59 2.51
N GLU A 48 -6.68 5.27 3.01
CA GLU A 48 -6.84 4.58 4.30
C GLU A 48 -7.20 3.12 4.03
N ILE A 49 -6.23 2.21 4.14
CA ILE A 49 -6.43 0.80 3.80
C ILE A 49 -6.56 -0.01 5.10
N LYS A 50 -7.71 -0.65 5.30
CA LYS A 50 -7.89 -1.66 6.35
C LYS A 50 -7.32 -2.99 5.87
N VAL A 51 -6.23 -3.41 6.48
CA VAL A 51 -5.45 -4.59 6.05
C VAL A 51 -6.20 -5.88 6.36
N THR A 52 -6.36 -6.72 5.35
CA THR A 52 -6.92 -8.08 5.43
C THR A 52 -5.87 -9.17 5.23
N ARG A 53 -4.76 -8.86 4.55
CA ARG A 53 -3.64 -9.78 4.34
C ARG A 53 -2.32 -9.03 4.45
N ASP A 54 -1.33 -9.63 5.10
CA ASP A 54 0.00 -9.07 5.30
C ASP A 54 1.03 -10.08 4.81
N VAL A 55 1.89 -9.67 3.87
CA VAL A 55 2.94 -10.51 3.30
C VAL A 55 4.28 -9.80 3.46
N PHE A 56 5.23 -10.48 4.07
CA PHE A 56 6.58 -9.98 4.30
C PHE A 56 7.62 -11.05 3.98
N GLY A 57 8.60 -10.71 3.15
CA GLY A 57 9.61 -11.67 2.67
C GLY A 57 9.00 -12.88 1.95
N GLY A 58 7.84 -12.70 1.31
CA GLY A 58 7.12 -13.78 0.63
C GLY A 58 6.24 -14.66 1.51
N LYS A 59 6.18 -14.40 2.82
CA LYS A 59 5.42 -15.20 3.77
C LYS A 59 4.24 -14.40 4.31
N GLU A 60 3.14 -15.10 4.56
CA GLU A 60 2.01 -14.50 5.26
C GLU A 60 2.37 -14.25 6.72
N GLU A 61 2.08 -13.04 7.16
CA GLU A 61 2.25 -12.56 8.51
C GLU A 61 0.90 -12.05 9.02
N SER A 62 0.78 -11.85 10.34
CA SER A 62 -0.45 -11.33 10.95
C SER A 62 -0.28 -9.96 11.62
N TYR A 63 0.95 -9.42 11.64
CA TYR A 63 1.27 -8.23 12.40
C TYR A 63 0.49 -6.97 11.96
N ARG A 64 0.23 -6.81 10.65
CA ARG A 64 -0.52 -5.66 10.12
C ARG A 64 -2.00 -5.94 9.90
N VAL A 65 -2.45 -7.19 9.96
CA VAL A 65 -3.85 -7.56 9.74
C VAL A 65 -4.74 -6.84 10.76
N GLY A 66 -5.83 -6.25 10.28
CA GLY A 66 -6.74 -5.45 11.09
C GLY A 66 -6.24 -4.02 11.40
N LYS A 67 -5.00 -3.65 11.06
CA LYS A 67 -4.54 -2.25 11.18
C LYS A 67 -4.91 -1.44 9.95
N VAL A 68 -4.89 -0.11 10.09
CA VAL A 68 -5.02 0.82 8.96
C VAL A 68 -3.65 1.26 8.50
N LYS A 69 -3.43 1.30 7.19
CA LYS A 69 -2.21 1.78 6.56
C LYS A 69 -2.51 2.93 5.60
N TYR A 70 -1.51 3.81 5.47
CA TYR A 70 -1.64 5.07 4.74
C TYR A 70 -0.61 5.19 3.62
N PRO A 71 -0.67 4.37 2.57
CA PRO A 71 0.16 4.60 1.40
C PRO A 71 -0.29 5.86 0.64
N PRO A 72 0.60 6.55 -0.07
CA PRO A 72 0.28 7.64 -0.98
C PRO A 72 -0.76 7.24 -2.01
N VAL A 73 -1.60 8.21 -2.37
CA VAL A 73 -2.48 8.09 -3.54
C VAL A 73 -1.63 8.01 -4.79
N ASN A 74 -1.96 7.09 -5.70
CA ASN A 74 -1.23 6.96 -6.97
C ASN A 74 -1.34 8.26 -7.77
N GLY A 75 -0.25 8.65 -8.44
CA GLY A 75 -0.16 9.93 -9.14
C GLY A 75 0.31 11.10 -8.28
N THR A 76 0.40 10.95 -6.95
CA THR A 76 0.94 12.01 -6.09
C THR A 76 2.46 12.13 -6.25
N PRO A 77 3.03 13.35 -6.28
CA PRO A 77 4.47 13.53 -6.27
C PRO A 77 5.09 13.15 -4.93
N SER A 78 6.21 12.44 -4.97
CA SER A 78 7.10 12.25 -3.83
C SER A 78 7.98 13.48 -3.63
N TRP A 79 8.60 13.59 -2.45
CA TRP A 79 9.59 14.63 -2.19
C TRP A 79 10.81 14.51 -3.14
N SER A 80 11.16 13.31 -3.57
CA SER A 80 12.21 13.09 -4.57
C SER A 80 11.76 13.34 -6.03
N GLY A 81 10.55 13.85 -6.25
CA GLY A 81 9.98 14.12 -7.58
C GLY A 81 9.52 12.87 -8.34
N ARG A 82 9.51 11.69 -7.70
CA ARG A 82 8.95 10.46 -8.28
C ARG A 82 7.43 10.48 -8.15
N VAL A 83 6.74 9.87 -9.10
CA VAL A 83 5.29 9.68 -9.00
C VAL A 83 5.02 8.41 -8.20
N MET A 84 4.13 8.50 -7.21
CA MET A 84 3.73 7.34 -6.42
C MET A 84 2.81 6.44 -7.25
N ASP A 85 3.07 5.14 -7.23
CA ASP A 85 2.37 4.12 -8.02
C ASP A 85 2.25 2.77 -7.29
N GLY A 86 2.31 2.80 -5.95
CA GLY A 86 2.46 1.61 -5.12
C GLY A 86 1.19 0.85 -4.76
N VAL A 87 0.02 1.26 -5.26
CA VAL A 87 -1.27 0.64 -4.93
C VAL A 87 -1.98 0.12 -6.18
N GLU A 88 -2.31 -1.17 -6.20
CA GLU A 88 -2.96 -1.84 -7.33
C GLU A 88 -4.34 -2.37 -6.93
N VAL A 89 -5.30 -2.33 -7.85
CA VAL A 89 -6.62 -2.97 -7.65
C VAL A 89 -6.48 -4.47 -7.79
N ILE A 90 -7.11 -5.22 -6.87
CA ILE A 90 -7.18 -6.69 -6.93
C ILE A 90 -8.64 -7.14 -6.94
N ALA A 91 -8.93 -8.21 -7.68
CA ALA A 91 -10.27 -8.80 -7.84
C ALA A 91 -10.72 -9.58 -6.59
#